data_AF-A0A137QML5-F1
#
_entry.id   AF-A0A137QML5-F1
#
_cell.length_a   1.000
_cell.length_b   1.000
_cell.length_c   1.000
_cell.angle_alpha   90.00
_cell.angle_beta   90.00
_cell.angle_gamma   90.00
#
_symmetry.space_group_name_H-M   'P 1'
#
loop_
_entity.id
_entity.type
_entity.pdbx_description
1 polymer ?
#
loop_
_entity_poly.entity_id
_entity_poly.type
_entity_poly.pdbx_seq_one_letter_code
_entity_poly.pdbx_strand_id
1 'polypeptide(L)'
;MMIDLSAILFFTIVARVLAFNTGFYHIQNVASGKNVEARQQGLPLFVEMDPALLDHKADEEDYAVWRVGKRIHGHNAEAVYTLQHNATKMYAQAYKEAFNTTIMIAEKYATPLEFEFLGGHEWAIKIADNGTTKSVWTIEEPNDQVTVYSAKITRKGIPRASQRFIFHPIRV
;
A
#
# COMPACT_ATOMS: atom_id res chain seq x y z
N MET A 1 27.46 8.25 -34.46
CA MET A 1 27.28 7.97 -33.02
C MET A 1 26.27 6.83 -32.92
N MET A 2 26.73 5.58 -32.78
CA MET A 2 25.85 4.41 -32.68
C MET A 2 25.31 4.34 -31.27
N ILE A 3 24.00 4.47 -31.11
CA ILE A 3 23.34 4.22 -29.84
C ILE A 3 23.26 2.70 -29.69
N ASP A 4 23.90 2.18 -28.66
CA ASP A 4 23.91 0.75 -28.37
C ASP A 4 22.50 0.29 -27.95
N LEU A 5 21.79 -0.35 -28.88
CA LEU A 5 20.43 -0.87 -28.66
C LEU A 5 20.38 -1.86 -27.50
N SER A 6 21.48 -2.56 -27.19
CA SER A 6 21.53 -3.54 -26.11
C SER A 6 21.50 -2.88 -24.73
N ALA A 7 22.11 -1.70 -24.58
CA ALA A 7 22.02 -0.90 -23.37
C ALA A 7 20.59 -0.40 -23.15
N ILE A 8 19.92 0.10 -24.19
CA ILE A 8 18.52 0.53 -24.11
C ILE A 8 17.62 -0.65 -23.72
N LEU A 9 17.81 -1.83 -24.31
CA LEU A 9 17.02 -3.02 -23.98
C LEU A 9 17.23 -3.44 -22.51
N PHE A 10 18.47 -3.40 -22.02
CA PHE A 10 18.79 -3.70 -20.62
C PHE A 10 18.14 -2.70 -19.65
N PHE A 11 18.25 -1.39 -19.92
CA PHE A 11 17.59 -0.36 -19.10
C PHE A 11 16.06 -0.48 -19.13
N THR A 12 15.48 -0.88 -20.26
CA THR A 12 14.03 -1.11 -20.39
C THR A 12 13.58 -2.37 -19.63
N ILE A 13 14.42 -3.41 -19.58
CA ILE A 13 14.15 -4.63 -18.81
C ILE A 13 14.30 -4.35 -17.31
N VAL A 14 15.33 -3.61 -16.88
CA VAL A 14 15.52 -3.26 -15.46
C VAL A 14 14.40 -2.35 -14.94
N ALA A 15 13.91 -1.40 -15.75
CA ALA A 15 12.74 -0.58 -15.39
C ALA A 15 11.44 -1.40 -15.28
N ARG A 16 11.36 -2.59 -15.90
CA ARG A 16 10.24 -3.53 -15.77
C ARG A 16 10.32 -4.42 -14.52
N VAL A 17 11.41 -4.39 -13.74
CA VAL A 17 11.65 -5.33 -12.63
C VAL A 17 11.04 -4.90 -11.29
N LEU A 18 10.47 -3.70 -11.13
CA LEU A 18 10.00 -3.22 -9.80
C LEU A 18 8.60 -2.60 -9.78
N ALA A 19 7.77 -2.82 -10.80
CA ALA A 19 6.36 -2.42 -10.70
C ALA A 19 5.55 -3.49 -9.95
N PHE A 20 4.89 -3.11 -8.86
CA PHE A 20 3.95 -3.95 -8.13
C PHE A 20 2.78 -4.32 -9.04
N ASN A 21 2.34 -5.58 -8.99
CA ASN A 21 1.27 -6.08 -9.84
C ASN A 21 -0.09 -5.55 -9.39
N THR A 22 -0.88 -5.01 -10.32
CA THR A 22 -2.28 -4.64 -10.04
C THR A 22 -3.15 -5.88 -9.90
N GLY A 23 -4.19 -5.82 -9.06
CA GLY A 23 -5.06 -6.96 -8.80
C GLY A 23 -5.83 -6.82 -7.50
N PHE A 24 -6.39 -7.94 -7.02
CA PHE A 24 -7.05 -8.03 -5.73
C PHE A 24 -6.11 -8.70 -4.72
N TYR A 25 -6.07 -8.17 -3.50
CA TYR A 25 -5.15 -8.60 -2.47
C TYR A 25 -5.81 -8.53 -1.08
N HIS A 26 -5.42 -9.45 -0.20
CA HIS A 26 -5.41 -9.17 1.23
C HIS A 26 -4.09 -8.47 1.59
N ILE A 27 -4.15 -7.46 2.45
CA ILE A 27 -2.98 -6.70 2.90
C ILE A 27 -2.77 -7.01 4.38
N GLN A 28 -1.72 -7.77 4.70
CA GLN A 28 -1.45 -8.21 6.06
C GLN A 28 -0.33 -7.36 6.68
N ASN A 29 -0.49 -6.93 7.93
CA ASN A 29 0.60 -6.29 8.67
C ASN A 29 1.55 -7.33 9.28
N VAL A 30 2.86 -7.09 9.18
CA VAL A 30 3.89 -8.04 9.66
C VAL A 30 3.97 -8.08 11.20
N ALA A 31 3.71 -6.98 11.91
CA ALA A 31 3.78 -6.99 13.38
C ALA A 31 2.64 -7.79 14.01
N SER A 32 1.41 -7.55 13.58
CA SER A 32 0.23 -8.18 14.16
C SER A 32 -0.18 -9.49 13.47
N GLY A 33 0.27 -9.73 12.24
CA GLY A 33 -0.22 -10.84 11.41
C GLY A 33 -1.67 -10.67 10.97
N LYS A 34 -2.28 -9.50 11.19
CA LYS A 34 -3.69 -9.20 10.91
C LYS A 34 -3.85 -8.50 9.56
N ASN A 35 -5.02 -8.65 8.93
CA ASN A 35 -5.33 -7.99 7.67
C ASN A 35 -5.82 -6.57 7.88
N VAL A 36 -5.49 -5.67 6.95
CA VAL A 36 -6.01 -4.31 6.89
C VAL A 36 -7.42 -4.36 6.35
N GLU A 37 -8.35 -3.79 7.11
CA GLU A 37 -9.78 -3.80 6.81
C GLU A 37 -10.37 -2.39 6.75
N ALA A 38 -11.49 -2.25 6.04
CA ALA A 38 -12.29 -1.04 6.02
C ALA A 38 -13.78 -1.36 6.20
N ARG A 39 -14.37 -0.87 7.30
CA ARG A 39 -15.77 -1.18 7.63
C ARG A 39 -16.77 -0.19 7.05
N GLN A 40 -16.52 1.12 7.23
CA GLN A 40 -17.44 2.16 6.78
C GLN A 40 -16.72 3.47 6.46
N GLN A 41 -17.38 4.33 5.69
CA GLN A 41 -16.86 5.65 5.33
C GLN A 41 -16.59 6.51 6.57
N GLY A 42 -15.49 7.26 6.53
CA GLY A 42 -15.14 8.20 7.60
C GLY A 42 -14.61 7.55 8.87
N LEU A 43 -14.51 6.22 8.91
CA LEU A 43 -13.71 5.53 9.91
C LEU A 43 -12.28 5.30 9.43
N PRO A 44 -11.31 5.28 10.36
CA PRO A 44 -9.97 4.79 10.09
C PRO A 44 -9.97 3.37 9.52
N LEU A 45 -8.90 3.02 8.81
CA LEU A 45 -8.58 1.62 8.56
C LEU A 45 -8.08 0.99 9.86
N PHE A 46 -8.44 -0.28 10.07
CA PHE A 46 -8.00 -1.05 11.22
C PHE A 46 -7.38 -2.37 10.78
N VAL A 47 -6.64 -3.03 11.66
CA VAL A 47 -6.20 -4.41 11.47
C VAL A 47 -6.97 -5.35 12.37
N GLU A 48 -7.67 -6.33 11.80
CA GLU A 48 -8.53 -7.24 12.56
C GLU A 48 -8.19 -8.72 12.31
N MET A 49 -8.62 -9.53 13.28
CA MET A 49 -8.29 -10.93 13.42
C MET A 49 -9.28 -11.78 12.62
N ASP A 50 -8.92 -12.16 11.40
CA ASP A 50 -9.27 -13.51 10.96
C ASP A 50 -8.21 -14.13 10.02
N PRO A 51 -7.31 -14.99 10.54
CA PRO A 51 -6.35 -15.73 9.72
C PRO A 51 -7.03 -16.77 8.81
N ALA A 52 -8.34 -17.03 8.94
CA ALA A 52 -9.07 -17.98 8.10
C ALA A 52 -9.40 -17.44 6.69
N LEU A 53 -9.23 -16.14 6.42
CA LEU A 53 -9.64 -15.52 5.15
C LEU A 53 -8.63 -15.64 3.99
N LEU A 54 -7.42 -16.16 4.21
CA LEU A 54 -6.38 -16.22 3.16
C LEU A 54 -6.74 -17.12 1.96
N ASP A 55 -7.71 -18.02 2.11
CA ASP A 55 -8.23 -18.90 1.05
C ASP A 55 -9.62 -18.47 0.53
N HIS A 56 -10.19 -17.36 1.03
CA HIS A 56 -11.50 -16.92 0.59
C HIS A 56 -11.43 -16.23 -0.77
N LYS A 57 -12.38 -16.57 -1.65
CA LYS A 57 -12.59 -15.83 -2.91
C LYS A 57 -12.99 -14.40 -2.57
N ALA A 58 -12.75 -13.47 -3.50
CA ALA A 58 -13.26 -12.10 -3.39
C ALA A 58 -14.80 -12.11 -3.40
N ASP A 59 -15.39 -12.35 -2.23
CA ASP A 59 -16.82 -12.18 -2.02
C ASP A 59 -17.11 -10.68 -1.88
N GLU A 60 -18.29 -10.25 -2.29
CA GLU A 60 -18.61 -8.80 -2.33
C GLU A 60 -18.69 -8.18 -0.93
N GLU A 61 -18.81 -9.01 0.11
CA GLU A 61 -18.92 -8.58 1.52
C GLU A 61 -17.61 -8.71 2.31
N ASP A 62 -16.49 -9.09 1.67
CA ASP A 62 -15.21 -9.20 2.37
C ASP A 62 -14.56 -7.81 2.60
N TYR A 63 -14.56 -7.38 3.87
CA TYR A 63 -14.00 -6.11 4.34
C TYR A 63 -12.46 -6.05 4.34
N ALA A 64 -11.79 -7.16 4.01
CA ALA A 64 -10.32 -7.28 3.94
C ALA A 64 -9.77 -7.27 2.51
N VAL A 65 -10.63 -7.22 1.48
CA VAL A 65 -10.21 -7.29 0.08
C VAL A 65 -9.96 -5.90 -0.49
N TRP A 66 -8.74 -5.71 -1.01
CA TRP A 66 -8.30 -4.48 -1.63
C TRP A 66 -7.95 -4.68 -3.09
N ARG A 67 -8.49 -3.82 -3.95
CA ARG A 67 -8.07 -3.70 -5.34
C ARG A 67 -6.95 -2.69 -5.45
N VAL A 68 -5.78 -3.15 -5.89
CA VAL A 68 -4.64 -2.33 -6.26
C VAL A 68 -4.78 -1.87 -7.71
N GLY A 69 -4.99 -0.57 -7.90
CA GLY A 69 -4.96 0.10 -9.20
C GLY A 69 -3.62 0.79 -9.43
N LYS A 70 -3.19 0.88 -10.69
CA LYS A 70 -2.01 1.68 -11.08
C LYS A 70 -2.47 3.03 -11.61
N ARG A 71 -1.90 4.12 -11.06
CA ARG A 71 -2.08 5.48 -11.54
C ARG A 71 -0.78 5.93 -12.20
N ILE A 72 -0.80 6.21 -13.49
CA ILE A 72 0.37 6.76 -14.18
C ILE A 72 0.32 8.28 -13.96
N HIS A 73 1.26 8.84 -13.20
CA HIS A 73 1.45 10.29 -13.13
C HIS A 73 2.69 10.68 -13.93
N GLY A 74 2.64 11.85 -14.59
CA GLY A 74 3.57 12.24 -15.64
C GLY A 74 5.03 12.44 -15.23
N HIS A 75 5.88 12.33 -16.26
CA HIS A 75 7.31 12.65 -16.39
C HIS A 75 8.36 12.04 -15.44
N ASN A 76 8.02 11.58 -14.24
CA ASN A 76 8.96 10.85 -13.37
C ASN A 76 8.52 9.38 -13.23
N ALA A 77 9.43 8.46 -13.54
CA ALA A 77 9.20 7.04 -13.77
C ALA A 77 8.78 6.20 -12.53
N GLU A 78 8.36 6.82 -11.43
CA GLU A 78 7.91 6.09 -10.23
C GLU A 78 6.46 5.62 -10.40
N ALA A 79 6.22 4.33 -10.23
CA ALA A 79 4.88 3.77 -10.34
C ALA A 79 4.05 4.14 -9.12
N VAL A 80 2.95 4.87 -9.36
CA VAL A 80 2.00 5.29 -8.31
C VAL A 80 0.77 4.38 -8.35
N TYR A 81 0.22 4.08 -7.19
CA TYR A 81 -0.88 3.15 -7.00
C TYR A 81 -2.05 3.78 -6.24
N THR A 82 -3.21 3.16 -6.33
CA THR A 82 -4.38 3.45 -5.50
C THR A 82 -4.90 2.16 -4.89
N LEU A 83 -5.42 2.24 -3.67
CA LEU A 83 -6.10 1.14 -3.00
C LEU A 83 -7.59 1.44 -2.97
N GLN A 84 -8.39 0.57 -3.59
CA GLN A 84 -9.85 0.62 -3.54
C GLN A 84 -10.35 -0.57 -2.73
N HIS A 85 -11.17 -0.31 -1.74
CA HIS A 85 -11.81 -1.33 -0.94
C HIS A 85 -12.87 -2.05 -1.78
N ASN A 86 -12.90 -3.39 -1.75
CA ASN A 86 -13.75 -4.17 -2.65
C ASN A 86 -15.23 -4.05 -2.29
N ALA A 87 -15.63 -4.18 -1.02
CA ALA A 87 -17.04 -4.17 -0.66
C ALA A 87 -17.68 -2.78 -0.87
N THR A 88 -17.03 -1.73 -0.39
CA THR A 88 -17.59 -0.36 -0.43
C THR A 88 -17.28 0.39 -1.73
N LYS A 89 -16.36 -0.14 -2.56
CA LYS A 89 -15.81 0.54 -3.76
C LYS A 89 -15.17 1.91 -3.47
N MET A 90 -14.93 2.24 -2.20
CA MET A 90 -14.27 3.48 -1.78
C MET A 90 -12.76 3.35 -1.80
N TYR A 91 -12.03 4.46 -1.79
CA TYR A 91 -10.57 4.48 -1.84
C TYR A 91 -9.93 4.77 -0.48
N ALA A 92 -8.76 4.18 -0.24
CA ALA A 92 -7.91 4.59 0.87
C ALA A 92 -7.47 6.06 0.67
N GLN A 93 -7.75 6.88 1.68
CA GLN A 93 -7.49 8.30 1.70
C GLN A 93 -6.78 8.68 2.99
N ALA A 94 -5.65 9.37 2.86
CA ALA A 94 -4.97 10.05 3.93
C ALA A 94 -5.78 11.29 4.35
N TYR A 95 -6.15 11.31 5.62
CA TYR A 95 -6.87 12.38 6.28
C TYR A 95 -5.99 12.97 7.37
N LYS A 96 -5.69 14.27 7.28
CA LYS A 96 -4.84 14.96 8.24
C LYS A 96 -5.70 15.57 9.34
N GLU A 97 -5.50 15.12 10.57
CA GLU A 97 -6.15 15.66 11.76
C GLU A 97 -5.08 16.24 12.70
N ALA A 98 -5.06 17.58 12.79
CA ALA A 98 -4.07 18.35 13.55
C ALA A 98 -2.61 17.96 13.25
N PHE A 99 -2.03 17.06 14.06
CA PHE A 99 -0.64 16.62 14.01
C PHE A 99 -0.44 15.20 13.44
N ASN A 100 -1.52 14.42 13.33
CA ASN A 100 -1.47 13.04 12.84
C ASN A 100 -2.19 12.95 11.49
N THR A 101 -1.73 12.02 10.65
CA THR A 101 -2.41 11.70 9.39
C THR A 101 -2.91 10.27 9.51
N THR A 102 -4.21 10.05 9.40
CA THR A 102 -4.84 8.72 9.46
C THR A 102 -5.24 8.28 8.06
N ILE A 103 -5.30 6.97 7.79
CA ILE A 103 -5.93 6.48 6.56
C ILE A 103 -7.38 6.10 6.84
N MET A 104 -8.30 6.56 5.99
CA MET A 104 -9.72 6.21 6.01
C MET A 104 -10.16 5.74 4.62
N ILE A 105 -11.40 5.27 4.47
CA ILE A 105 -12.03 5.10 3.13
C ILE A 105 -12.94 6.28 2.76
N ALA A 106 -12.87 6.71 1.50
CA ALA A 106 -13.71 7.77 0.94
C ALA A 106 -14.02 7.57 -0.56
N GLU A 107 -15.15 8.10 -1.03
CA GLU A 107 -15.65 7.87 -2.38
C GLU A 107 -14.84 8.56 -3.49
N LYS A 108 -14.36 9.79 -3.25
CA LYS A 108 -13.95 10.70 -4.33
C LYS A 108 -12.44 10.86 -4.52
N TYR A 109 -11.64 10.61 -3.49
CA TYR A 109 -10.22 10.93 -3.51
C TYR A 109 -9.37 9.76 -3.03
N ALA A 110 -8.70 9.09 -3.96
CA ALA A 110 -7.68 8.11 -3.64
C ALA A 110 -6.36 8.83 -3.31
N THR A 111 -5.77 8.49 -2.16
CA THR A 111 -4.39 8.88 -1.89
C THR A 111 -3.46 8.14 -2.85
N PRO A 112 -2.58 8.85 -3.58
CA PRO A 112 -1.59 8.20 -4.41
C PRO A 112 -0.52 7.54 -3.52
N LEU A 113 -0.19 6.28 -3.81
CA LEU A 113 0.69 5.46 -3.01
C LEU A 113 1.89 4.95 -3.81
N GLU A 114 3.02 4.76 -3.13
CA GLU A 114 4.18 4.03 -3.64
C GLU A 114 4.36 2.76 -2.81
N PHE A 115 4.70 1.66 -3.49
CA PHE A 115 5.02 0.40 -2.82
C PHE A 115 6.51 0.11 -2.98
N GLU A 116 7.23 0.10 -1.86
CA GLU A 116 8.66 -0.19 -1.81
C GLU A 116 8.88 -1.63 -1.37
N PHE A 117 9.59 -2.41 -2.18
CA PHE A 117 9.97 -3.78 -1.84
C PHE A 117 11.10 -3.79 -0.81
N LEU A 118 10.91 -4.52 0.29
CA LEU A 118 11.88 -4.62 1.39
C LEU A 118 12.63 -5.95 1.42
N GLY A 119 12.24 -6.93 0.59
CA GLY A 119 12.72 -8.31 0.66
C GLY A 119 11.72 -9.24 1.34
N GLY A 120 11.86 -10.56 1.13
CA GLY A 120 11.04 -11.56 1.85
C GLY A 120 9.52 -11.46 1.64
N HIS A 121 9.06 -10.95 0.49
CA HIS A 121 7.65 -10.62 0.19
C HIS A 121 7.06 -9.47 1.01
N GLU A 122 7.88 -8.73 1.74
CA GLU A 122 7.46 -7.57 2.53
C GLU A 122 7.59 -6.27 1.74
N TRP A 123 6.65 -5.37 1.99
CA TRP A 123 6.53 -4.07 1.34
C TRP A 123 6.28 -2.97 2.35
N ALA A 124 6.76 -1.77 2.06
CA ALA A 124 6.31 -0.54 2.71
C ALA A 124 5.31 0.20 1.82
N ILE A 125 4.22 0.68 2.43
CA ILE A 125 3.22 1.53 1.77
C ILE A 125 3.51 2.99 2.11
N LYS A 126 3.90 3.77 1.10
CA LYS A 126 4.24 5.19 1.22
C LYS A 126 3.16 6.04 0.57
N ILE A 127 2.89 7.22 1.14
CA ILE A 127 2.16 8.25 0.41
C ILE A 127 3.12 8.83 -0.64
N ALA A 128 2.70 8.82 -1.90
CA ALA A 128 3.42 9.51 -2.96
C ALA A 128 3.24 11.02 -2.76
N ASP A 129 4.31 11.70 -2.38
CA ASP A 129 4.37 13.15 -2.20
C ASP A 129 5.56 13.69 -3.01
N ASN A 130 5.45 14.90 -3.53
CA ASN A 130 6.49 15.58 -4.32
C ASN A 130 7.60 16.19 -3.42
N GLY A 131 7.68 15.78 -2.14
CA GLY A 131 8.57 16.33 -1.11
C GLY A 131 9.63 15.36 -0.58
N THR A 132 10.45 15.82 0.37
CA THR A 132 11.61 15.08 0.90
C THR A 132 11.29 14.06 2.01
N THR A 133 10.13 14.16 2.65
CA THR A 133 9.71 13.25 3.74
C THR A 133 8.63 12.30 3.23
N LYS A 134 9.04 11.11 2.77
CA LYS A 134 8.08 10.04 2.42
C LYS A 134 7.39 9.58 3.71
N SER A 135 6.06 9.74 3.75
CA SER A 135 5.24 9.30 4.88
C SER A 135 4.80 7.85 4.67
N VAL A 136 4.91 7.02 5.71
CA VAL A 136 4.71 5.55 5.63
C VAL A 136 3.54 5.12 6.50
N TRP A 137 2.72 4.21 5.98
CA TRP A 137 1.68 3.55 6.75
C TRP A 137 2.27 2.79 7.93
N THR A 138 1.69 2.99 9.10
CA THR A 138 2.14 2.42 10.37
C THR A 138 0.91 1.98 11.14
N ILE A 139 0.91 0.74 11.62
CA ILE A 139 -0.11 0.29 12.55
C ILE A 139 0.25 0.78 13.95
N GLU A 140 -0.66 1.52 14.57
CA GLU A 140 -0.55 1.96 15.95
C GLU A 140 -1.26 1.00 16.90
N GLU A 141 -0.48 0.43 17.81
CA GLU A 141 -1.00 -0.24 19.00
C GLU A 141 -1.25 0.80 20.12
N PRO A 142 -2.30 0.63 20.95
CA PRO A 142 -3.19 -0.53 21.06
C PRO A 142 -4.45 -0.47 20.17
N ASN A 143 -4.63 0.59 19.39
CA ASN A 143 -5.89 0.83 18.68
C ASN A 143 -6.03 0.05 17.36
N ASP A 144 -5.00 -0.71 16.98
CA ASP A 144 -4.91 -1.47 15.73
C ASP A 144 -5.24 -0.60 14.48
N GLN A 145 -4.96 0.69 14.57
CA GLN A 145 -5.34 1.68 13.56
C GLN A 145 -4.22 1.92 12.56
N VAL A 146 -4.56 2.08 11.28
CA VAL A 146 -3.59 2.52 10.26
C VAL A 146 -3.43 4.03 10.33
N THR A 147 -2.32 4.45 10.93
CA THR A 147 -1.87 5.84 10.92
C THR A 147 -0.72 6.01 9.93
N VAL A 148 -0.51 7.22 9.46
CA VAL A 148 0.62 7.60 8.62
C VAL A 148 1.57 8.43 9.45
N TYR A 149 2.80 7.95 9.58
CA TYR A 149 3.88 8.70 10.17
C TYR A 149 4.88 9.13 9.10
N SER A 150 5.52 10.27 9.34
CA SER A 150 6.80 10.55 8.69
C SER A 150 7.73 9.38 8.98
N ALA A 151 8.32 8.80 7.93
CA ALA A 151 9.16 7.63 8.08
C ALA A 151 10.37 7.98 8.96
N LYS A 152 10.28 7.71 10.27
CA LYS A 152 11.48 7.46 11.07
C LYS A 152 11.98 6.07 10.70
N ILE A 153 12.51 5.99 9.49
CA ILE A 153 13.33 4.89 9.02
C ILE A 153 14.37 4.70 10.12
N THR A 154 14.45 3.50 10.70
CA THR A 154 15.39 3.22 11.79
C THR A 154 16.82 3.54 11.35
N ARG A 155 17.77 3.68 12.29
CA ARG A 155 19.20 3.99 12.02
C ARG A 155 19.88 3.11 10.93
N LYS A 156 19.23 2.03 10.48
CA LYS A 156 19.71 1.09 9.45
C LYS A 156 18.92 1.10 8.13
N GLY A 157 17.99 2.02 7.91
CA GLY A 157 17.28 2.09 6.63
C GLY A 157 16.06 1.17 6.50
N ILE A 158 15.72 0.36 7.51
CA ILE A 158 14.66 -0.66 7.43
C ILE A 158 13.42 -0.20 8.25
N PRO A 159 12.21 -0.21 7.68
CA PRO A 159 10.95 0.04 8.40
C PRO A 159 10.71 -0.95 9.53
N ARG A 160 10.00 -0.54 10.59
CA ARG A 160 9.63 -1.43 11.71
C ARG A 160 8.59 -2.46 11.27
N ALA A 161 8.42 -3.56 12.02
CA ALA A 161 7.36 -4.55 11.77
C ALA A 161 5.96 -3.93 11.57
N SER A 162 5.62 -2.90 12.35
CA SER A 162 4.33 -2.18 12.22
C SER A 162 4.19 -1.36 10.94
N GLN A 163 5.26 -1.23 10.15
CA GLN A 163 5.33 -0.48 8.89
C GLN A 163 5.57 -1.37 7.67
N ARG A 164 5.57 -2.70 7.88
CA ARG A 164 5.82 -3.71 6.86
C ARG A 164 4.55 -4.49 6.61
N PHE A 165 4.27 -4.75 5.35
CA PHE A 165 3.04 -5.37 4.89
C PHE A 165 3.33 -6.48 3.88
N ILE A 166 2.50 -7.52 3.89
CA ILE A 166 2.53 -8.62 2.92
C ILE A 166 1.24 -8.51 2.10
N PHE A 167 1.38 -8.59 0.78
CA PHE A 167 0.26 -8.58 -0.15
C PHE A 167 -0.02 -10.01 -0.62
N HIS A 168 -1.13 -10.59 -0.18
CA HIS A 168 -1.55 -11.93 -0.58
C HIS A 168 -2.49 -11.82 -1.79
N PRO A 169 -2.05 -12.25 -3.01
CA PRO A 169 -2.85 -12.08 -4.22
C PRO A 169 -4.07 -13.00 -4.21
N ILE A 170 -5.23 -12.45 -4.55
CA ILE A 170 -6.48 -13.19 -4.71
C ILE A 170 -6.63 -13.52 -6.20
N ARG A 171 -6.82 -14.81 -6.50
CA ARG A 171 -7.11 -15.26 -7.87
C ARG A 171 -8.58 -15.02 -8.18
N VAL A 172 -8.85 -14.26 -9.23
CA VAL A 172 -10.19 -14.00 -9.76
C VAL A 172 -10.43 -14.85 -10.99
#